data_AF-A0A0D6LUX0-F1
#
_entry.id   AF-A0A0D6LUX0-F1
#
_cell.length_a   1.000
_cell.length_b   1.000
_cell.length_c   1.000
_cell.angle_alpha   90.00
_cell.angle_beta   90.00
_cell.angle_gamma   90.00
#
_symmetry.space_group_name_H-M   'P 1'
#
loop_
_entity.id
_entity.type
_entity.pdbx_description
1 polymer ?
#
loop_
_entity_poly.entity_id
_entity_poly.type
_entity_poly.pdbx_seq_one_letter_code
_entity_poly.pdbx_strand_id
1 'polypeptide(L)'
;MGGYFSSNASSSSLSHAELYAELEKTRIERQLAVEQLLEHRRRAYKIAEEREKLKWSASGGGVMMVFCLFSWFHHKNMLHLLPIFPTLSYLGYEAHYCYGNKAALIDNAANQIRQENVDELAPSTISVQDMGQSESTQRVSEQKAAELRLLNDDFIEAEIVLKNLEFAQQRAARLVKLQDLFTFEFAAGATMACILLAAGSITKRKDYAIPIAPLVMGLGYRYDNAFGDTHKVVRENAEALLKANDERLKMVGGPLTLKEIDAYRERHFR
;
A
#
# COMPACT_ATOMS: atom_id res chain seq x y z
N MET A 1 -10.23 1.48 70.66
CA MET A 1 -8.95 1.35 69.93
C MET A 1 -9.28 1.08 68.48
N GLY A 2 -9.15 2.06 67.59
CA GLY A 2 -9.43 1.87 66.17
C GLY A 2 -9.10 3.15 65.40
N GLY A 3 -8.18 3.04 64.44
CA GLY A 3 -7.90 4.12 63.49
C GLY A 3 -6.41 4.37 63.22
N TYR A 4 -5.70 3.44 62.57
CA TYR A 4 -4.39 3.72 61.95
C TYR A 4 -4.12 2.99 60.62
N PHE A 5 -5.08 2.27 60.03
CA PHE A 5 -4.83 1.46 58.81
C PHE A 5 -5.33 2.07 57.48
N SER A 6 -5.90 3.28 57.47
CA SER A 6 -6.52 3.81 56.24
C SER A 6 -5.63 4.72 55.37
N SER A 7 -4.46 5.16 55.85
CA SER A 7 -3.64 6.16 55.14
C SER A 7 -2.58 5.59 54.19
N ASN A 8 -2.15 4.33 54.35
CA ASN A 8 -1.16 3.70 53.44
C ASN A 8 -1.79 3.00 52.21
N ALA A 9 -3.09 2.73 52.25
CA ALA A 9 -3.79 2.07 51.13
C ALA A 9 -4.04 3.03 49.95
N SER A 10 -4.27 4.32 50.21
CA SER A 10 -4.54 5.31 49.17
C SER A 10 -3.28 5.78 48.42
N SER A 11 -2.13 5.87 49.10
CA SER A 11 -0.85 6.24 48.48
C SER A 11 -0.30 5.15 47.57
N SER A 12 -0.43 3.88 47.96
CA SER A 12 -0.03 2.74 47.13
C SER A 12 -0.96 2.55 45.91
N SER A 13 -2.27 2.74 46.04
CA SER A 13 -3.20 2.62 44.90
C SER A 13 -2.96 3.67 43.81
N LEU A 14 -2.56 4.89 44.19
CA LEU A 14 -2.21 5.96 43.25
C LEU A 14 -0.93 5.63 42.47
N SER A 15 0.11 5.10 43.13
CA SER A 15 1.35 4.72 42.44
C SER A 15 1.16 3.56 41.47
N HIS A 16 0.25 2.62 41.78
CA HIS A 16 -0.07 1.52 40.87
C HIS A 16 -0.86 2.01 39.65
N ALA A 17 -1.84 2.89 39.82
CA ALA A 17 -2.60 3.46 38.71
C ALA A 17 -1.69 4.26 37.75
N GLU A 18 -0.72 4.99 38.29
CA GLU A 18 0.28 5.73 37.52
C GLU A 18 1.21 4.78 36.75
N LEU A 19 1.66 3.69 37.38
CA LEU A 19 2.47 2.64 36.74
C LEU A 19 1.70 1.97 35.59
N TYR A 20 0.41 1.69 35.77
CA TYR A 20 -0.43 1.14 34.69
C TYR A 20 -0.57 2.11 33.53
N ALA A 21 -0.83 3.39 33.80
CA ALA A 21 -0.92 4.41 32.76
C ALA A 21 0.40 4.57 31.99
N GLU A 22 1.54 4.46 32.68
CA GLU A 22 2.87 4.49 32.04
C GLU A 22 3.12 3.26 31.15
N LEU A 23 2.72 2.06 31.61
CA LEU A 23 2.83 0.83 30.82
C LEU A 23 1.92 0.85 29.58
N GLU A 24 0.68 1.31 29.73
CA GLU A 24 -0.26 1.47 28.62
C GLU A 24 0.24 2.49 27.60
N LYS A 25 0.76 3.63 28.06
CA LYS A 25 1.38 4.62 27.18
C LYS A 25 2.53 4.01 26.38
N THR A 26 3.43 3.30 27.07
CA THR A 26 4.57 2.62 26.43
C THR A 26 4.10 1.59 25.40
N ARG A 27 3.03 0.85 25.69
CA ARG A 27 2.42 -0.11 24.75
C ARG A 27 1.94 0.58 23.48
N ILE A 28 1.17 1.66 23.63
CA ILE A 28 0.60 2.39 22.49
C ILE A 28 1.73 2.99 21.63
N GLU A 29 2.77 3.57 22.23
CA GLU A 29 3.93 4.09 21.49
C GLU A 29 4.61 3.02 20.65
N ARG A 30 4.76 1.80 21.18
CA ARG A 30 5.35 0.67 20.46
C ARG A 30 4.46 0.19 19.31
N GLN A 31 3.15 0.05 19.55
CA GLN A 31 2.20 -0.31 18.49
C GLN A 31 2.20 0.73 17.36
N LEU A 32 2.28 2.01 17.72
CA LEU A 32 2.37 3.10 16.76
C LEU A 32 3.65 3.02 15.92
N ALA A 33 4.79 2.73 16.57
CA ALA A 33 6.06 2.53 15.88
C ALA A 33 6.04 1.32 14.93
N VAL A 34 5.35 0.24 15.32
CA VAL A 34 5.15 -0.95 14.46
C VAL A 34 4.31 -0.61 13.24
N GLU A 35 3.16 0.05 13.41
CA GLU A 35 2.29 0.44 12.31
C GLU A 35 3.00 1.40 11.34
N GLN A 36 3.76 2.36 11.88
CA GLN A 36 4.62 3.24 11.09
C GLN A 36 5.63 2.46 10.25
N LEU A 37 6.29 1.47 10.84
CA LEU A 37 7.26 0.63 10.14
C LEU A 37 6.59 -0.24 9.07
N LEU A 38 5.39 -0.76 9.34
CA LEU A 38 4.58 -1.50 8.37
C LEU A 38 4.14 -0.60 7.21
N GLU A 39 3.70 0.62 7.48
CA GLU A 39 3.32 1.59 6.45
C GLU A 39 4.51 1.96 5.56
N HIS A 40 5.67 2.20 6.16
CA HIS A 40 6.92 2.46 5.44
C HIS A 40 7.27 1.30 4.49
N ARG A 41 7.13 0.05 4.95
CA ARG A 41 7.30 -1.14 4.10
C ARG A 41 6.27 -1.19 2.97
N ARG A 42 4.99 -0.94 3.25
CA ARG A 42 3.91 -0.92 2.23
C ARG A 42 4.17 0.12 1.14
N ARG A 43 4.65 1.31 1.50
CA ARG A 43 5.04 2.36 0.53
C ARG A 43 6.18 1.90 -0.37
N ALA A 44 7.20 1.26 0.19
CA ALA A 44 8.31 0.71 -0.60
C ALA A 44 7.83 -0.35 -1.60
N TYR A 45 6.94 -1.25 -1.18
CA TYR A 45 6.31 -2.23 -2.08
C TYR A 45 5.51 -1.56 -3.19
N LYS A 46 4.72 -0.53 -2.88
CA LYS A 46 3.93 0.20 -3.87
C LYS A 46 4.82 0.86 -4.92
N ILE A 47 5.88 1.56 -4.51
CA ILE A 47 6.83 2.19 -5.45
C ILE A 47 7.55 1.15 -6.30
N ALA A 48 7.96 0.02 -5.71
CA ALA A 48 8.59 -1.07 -6.43
C ALA A 48 7.65 -1.70 -7.49
N GLU A 49 6.37 -1.84 -7.16
CA GLU A 49 5.34 -2.32 -8.10
C GLU A 49 5.15 -1.35 -9.29
N GLU A 50 5.05 -0.04 -9.01
CA GLU A 50 4.92 0.97 -10.08
C GLU A 50 6.16 1.05 -10.98
N ARG A 51 7.36 0.83 -10.44
CA ARG A 51 8.58 0.73 -11.25
C ARG A 51 8.56 -0.44 -12.22
N GLU A 52 8.04 -1.59 -11.78
CA GLU A 52 7.95 -2.77 -12.63
C GLU A 52 6.88 -2.60 -13.70
N LYS A 53 5.72 -2.02 -13.35
CA LYS A 53 4.69 -1.60 -14.31
C LYS A 53 5.25 -0.64 -15.35
N LEU A 54 6.06 0.34 -14.92
CA LEU A 54 6.65 1.34 -15.81
C LEU A 54 7.61 0.70 -16.82
N LYS A 55 8.40 -0.33 -16.47
CA LYS A 55 9.27 -1.02 -17.45
C LYS A 55 8.46 -1.60 -18.60
N TRP A 56 7.37 -2.30 -18.27
CA TRP A 56 6.48 -2.89 -19.26
C TRP A 56 5.75 -1.83 -20.08
N SER A 57 5.15 -0.83 -19.42
CA SER A 57 4.45 0.28 -20.09
C SER A 57 5.37 1.13 -20.97
N ALA A 58 6.61 1.38 -20.55
CA ALA A 58 7.59 2.13 -21.33
C ALA A 58 8.03 1.35 -22.56
N SER A 59 8.26 0.03 -22.44
CA SER A 59 8.59 -0.81 -23.60
C SER A 59 7.45 -0.84 -24.63
N GLY A 60 6.20 -0.97 -24.19
CA GLY A 60 5.03 -0.98 -25.08
C GLY A 60 4.72 0.37 -25.69
N GLY A 61 4.81 1.44 -24.88
CA GLY A 61 4.69 2.82 -25.38
C GLY A 61 5.78 3.15 -26.40
N GLY A 62 7.01 2.69 -26.18
CA GLY A 62 8.12 2.88 -27.11
C GLY A 62 7.87 2.22 -28.48
N VAL A 63 7.43 0.95 -28.48
CA VAL A 63 7.06 0.24 -29.71
C VAL A 63 5.92 0.96 -30.44
N MET A 64 4.89 1.40 -29.71
CA MET A 64 3.78 2.16 -30.27
C MET A 64 4.24 3.48 -30.91
N MET A 65 5.13 4.22 -30.24
CA MET A 65 5.70 5.46 -30.77
C MET A 65 6.46 5.23 -32.08
N VAL A 66 7.26 4.15 -32.16
CA VAL A 66 7.97 3.78 -33.39
C VAL A 66 7.00 3.48 -34.53
N PHE A 67 5.93 2.72 -34.29
CA PHE A 67 4.90 2.47 -35.31
C PHE A 67 4.16 3.73 -35.73
N CYS A 68 3.82 4.62 -34.80
CA CYS A 68 3.20 5.91 -35.10
C CYS A 68 4.11 6.80 -35.95
N LEU A 69 5.40 6.86 -35.63
CA LEU A 69 6.40 7.61 -36.40
C LEU A 69 6.56 7.01 -37.81
N PHE A 70 6.70 5.69 -37.91
CA PHE A 70 6.80 4.99 -39.20
C PHE A 70 5.55 5.23 -40.07
N SER A 71 4.37 5.13 -39.48
CA SER A 71 3.09 5.41 -40.16
C SER A 71 3.00 6.86 -40.63
N TRP A 72 3.43 7.82 -39.81
CA TRP A 72 3.51 9.22 -40.21
C TRP A 72 4.46 9.43 -41.41
N PHE A 73 5.65 8.82 -41.40
CA PHE A 73 6.61 8.92 -42.51
C PHE A 73 6.05 8.34 -43.82
N HIS A 74 5.33 7.22 -43.74
CA HIS A 74 4.78 6.55 -44.92
C HIS A 74 3.55 7.29 -45.49
N HIS A 75 2.64 7.75 -44.63
CA HIS A 75 1.38 8.37 -45.05
C HIS A 75 1.44 9.90 -45.17
N LYS A 76 2.55 10.53 -44.72
CA LYS A 76 2.74 11.99 -44.64
C LYS A 76 1.60 12.72 -43.91
N ASN A 77 0.88 12.02 -43.03
CA ASN A 77 -0.28 12.54 -42.31
C ASN A 77 0.04 12.67 -40.81
N MET A 78 0.00 13.89 -40.28
CA MET A 78 0.34 14.18 -38.89
C MET A 78 -0.65 13.58 -37.87
N LEU A 79 -1.84 13.17 -38.30
CA LEU A 79 -2.83 12.53 -37.42
C LEU A 79 -2.32 11.22 -36.80
N HIS A 80 -1.34 10.54 -37.43
CA HIS A 80 -0.74 9.32 -36.87
C HIS A 80 0.16 9.58 -35.64
N LEU A 81 0.55 10.84 -35.38
CA LEU A 81 1.26 11.22 -34.15
C LEU A 81 0.33 11.45 -32.96
N LEU A 82 -0.98 11.58 -33.17
CA LEU A 82 -1.94 11.91 -32.11
C LEU A 82 -1.84 10.96 -30.89
N PRO A 83 -1.67 9.63 -31.05
CA PRO A 83 -1.51 8.71 -29.91
C PRO A 83 -0.22 8.91 -29.10
N ILE A 84 0.79 9.58 -29.65
CA ILE A 84 2.08 9.80 -28.98
C ILE A 84 1.90 10.78 -27.81
N PHE A 85 1.05 11.81 -27.95
CA PHE A 85 0.91 12.82 -26.90
C PHE A 85 0.34 12.28 -25.58
N PRO A 86 -0.78 11.52 -25.56
CA PRO A 86 -1.29 10.94 -24.32
C PRO A 86 -0.34 9.88 -23.73
N THR A 87 0.30 9.07 -24.58
CA THR A 87 1.23 8.02 -24.11
C THR A 87 2.48 8.60 -23.48
N LEU A 88 3.09 9.61 -24.12
CA LEU A 88 4.25 10.32 -23.57
C LEU A 88 3.91 11.05 -22.27
N SER A 89 2.73 11.69 -22.20
CA SER A 89 2.27 12.38 -20.99
C SER A 89 2.05 11.41 -19.83
N TYR A 90 1.41 10.27 -20.09
CA TYR A 90 1.19 9.21 -19.10
C TYR A 90 2.52 8.61 -18.61
N LEU A 91 3.40 8.21 -19.52
CA LEU A 91 4.72 7.65 -19.17
C LEU A 91 5.58 8.69 -18.44
N GLY A 92 5.51 9.96 -18.83
CA GLY A 92 6.20 11.06 -18.15
C GLY A 92 5.70 11.22 -16.71
N TYR A 93 4.39 11.13 -16.48
CA TYR A 93 3.81 11.16 -15.14
C TYR A 93 4.30 9.97 -14.29
N GLU A 94 4.22 8.75 -14.81
CA GLU A 94 4.64 7.54 -14.09
C GLU A 94 6.14 7.53 -13.80
N ALA A 95 6.96 7.99 -14.75
CA ALA A 95 8.40 8.17 -14.54
C ALA A 95 8.67 9.22 -13.45
N HIS A 96 7.93 10.33 -13.47
CA HIS A 96 8.06 11.38 -12.47
C HIS A 96 7.55 10.93 -11.08
N TYR A 97 6.59 10.01 -11.03
CA TYR A 97 6.10 9.36 -9.81
C TYR A 97 7.14 8.37 -9.23
N CYS A 98 7.71 7.50 -10.07
CA CYS A 98 8.63 6.46 -9.64
C CYS A 98 10.05 6.96 -9.32
N TYR A 99 10.52 7.98 -10.07
CA TYR A 99 11.90 8.45 -10.05
C TYR A 99 12.06 9.95 -9.79
N GLY A 100 10.98 10.73 -9.80
CA GLY A 100 11.01 12.19 -9.59
C GLY A 100 10.55 12.64 -8.21
N ASN A 101 10.02 13.85 -8.11
CA ASN A 101 9.54 14.43 -6.85
C ASN A 101 8.02 14.33 -6.68
N LYS A 102 7.30 13.69 -7.61
CA LYS A 102 5.84 13.68 -7.60
C LYS A 102 5.26 12.99 -6.37
N ALA A 103 5.91 11.94 -5.86
CA ALA A 103 5.53 11.30 -4.60
C ALA A 103 5.55 12.32 -3.44
N ALA A 104 6.62 13.10 -3.29
CA ALA A 104 6.74 14.14 -2.27
C ALA A 104 5.73 15.29 -2.47
N LEU A 105 5.43 15.67 -3.71
CA LEU A 105 4.37 16.66 -4.00
C LEU A 105 2.99 16.16 -3.58
N ILE A 106 2.70 14.87 -3.84
CA ILE A 106 1.46 14.23 -3.39
C ILE A 106 1.44 14.18 -1.87
N ASP A 107 2.56 13.86 -1.22
CA ASP A 107 2.63 13.84 0.26
C ASP A 107 2.37 15.23 0.85
N ASN A 108 2.94 16.29 0.26
CA ASN A 108 2.70 17.67 0.69
C ASN A 108 1.25 18.10 0.49
N ALA A 109 0.65 17.75 -0.66
CA ALA A 109 -0.77 18.03 -0.92
C ALA A 109 -1.68 17.23 0.03
N ALA A 110 -1.37 15.96 0.27
CA ALA A 110 -2.10 15.10 1.20
C ALA A 110 -1.99 15.64 2.64
N ASN A 111 -0.84 16.19 3.03
CA ASN A 111 -0.66 16.84 4.33
C ASN A 111 -1.57 18.06 4.50
N GLN A 112 -1.68 18.88 3.45
CA GLN A 112 -2.56 20.05 3.47
C GLN A 112 -4.03 19.63 3.60
N ILE A 113 -4.48 18.67 2.79
CA ILE A 113 -5.87 18.18 2.85
C ILE A 113 -6.13 17.52 4.21
N ARG A 114 -5.16 16.76 4.76
CA ARG A 114 -5.26 16.19 6.10
C ARG A 114 -5.47 17.29 7.14
N GLN A 115 -4.75 18.40 7.08
CA GLN A 115 -4.90 19.48 8.05
C GLN A 115 -6.25 20.23 7.91
N GLU A 116 -6.75 20.36 6.68
CA GLU A 116 -7.98 21.10 6.38
C GLU A 116 -9.26 20.27 6.59
N ASN A 117 -9.26 18.97 6.27
CA ASN A 117 -10.46 18.13 6.18
C ASN A 117 -10.29 16.73 6.83
N VAL A 118 -9.69 16.62 8.02
CA VAL A 118 -9.53 15.32 8.73
C VAL A 118 -10.86 14.57 8.84
N ASP A 119 -11.93 15.31 9.13
CA ASP A 119 -13.25 14.77 9.49
C ASP A 119 -13.99 14.19 8.28
N GLU A 120 -13.65 14.64 7.07
CA GLU A 120 -14.20 14.11 5.80
C GLU A 120 -13.42 12.87 5.33
N LEU A 121 -12.15 12.76 5.71
CA LEU A 121 -11.26 11.66 5.31
C LEU A 121 -11.40 10.42 6.21
N ALA A 122 -11.74 10.61 7.48
CA ALA A 122 -11.86 9.51 8.44
C ALA A 122 -13.25 8.85 8.33
N PRO A 123 -13.35 7.52 8.23
CA PRO A 123 -14.64 6.84 8.39
C PRO A 123 -15.19 7.11 9.81
N SER A 124 -16.52 7.07 9.95
CA SER A 124 -17.20 7.28 11.23
C SER A 124 -16.59 6.42 12.34
N THR A 125 -16.35 7.04 13.49
CA THR A 125 -15.66 6.38 14.60
C THR A 125 -16.45 5.19 15.13
N ILE A 126 -15.78 4.04 15.31
CA ILE A 126 -16.35 2.87 15.97
C ILE A 126 -16.35 3.17 17.48
N SER A 127 -17.54 3.21 18.08
CA SER A 127 -17.71 3.41 19.53
C SER A 127 -17.19 2.20 20.29
N VAL A 128 -16.57 2.44 21.45
CA VAL A 128 -16.03 1.42 22.37
C VAL A 128 -17.12 0.44 22.85
N GLN A 129 -18.40 0.76 22.64
CA GLN A 129 -19.54 -0.09 22.99
C GLN A 129 -19.63 -1.41 22.17
N ASP A 130 -18.91 -1.53 21.05
CA ASP A 130 -18.86 -2.77 20.25
C ASP A 130 -17.70 -3.72 20.61
N MET A 131 -16.80 -3.32 21.52
CA MET A 131 -15.73 -4.20 22.02
C MET A 131 -16.09 -4.72 23.42
N GLY A 132 -16.32 -6.03 23.51
CA GLY A 132 -16.66 -6.71 24.75
C GLY A 132 -15.66 -6.38 25.88
N GLN A 133 -16.18 -5.81 26.97
CA GLN A 133 -15.43 -5.49 28.18
C GLN A 133 -14.85 -6.76 28.78
N SER A 134 -13.52 -6.91 28.72
CA SER A 134 -12.79 -7.81 29.60
C SER A 134 -12.12 -6.97 30.68
N GLU A 135 -12.88 -6.65 31.73
CA GLU A 135 -12.32 -6.12 32.97
C GLU A 135 -11.59 -7.25 33.70
N SER A 136 -10.28 -7.09 33.89
CA SER A 136 -9.57 -7.85 34.91
C SER A 136 -8.68 -6.90 35.72
N THR A 137 -9.28 -6.31 36.74
CA THR A 137 -8.56 -5.59 37.79
C THR A 137 -7.84 -6.61 38.66
N GLN A 138 -6.51 -6.74 38.49
CA GLN A 138 -5.70 -7.51 39.42
C GLN A 138 -4.56 -6.67 39.97
N ARG A 139 -4.34 -6.78 41.28
CA ARG A 139 -3.26 -6.13 42.02
C ARG A 139 -1.93 -6.74 41.57
N VAL A 140 -0.93 -5.89 41.30
CA VAL A 140 0.35 -6.28 40.71
C VAL A 140 1.48 -5.81 41.61
N SER A 141 2.27 -6.75 42.10
CA SER A 141 3.59 -6.53 42.72
C SER A 141 4.64 -6.32 41.63
N GLU A 142 5.81 -5.77 41.96
CA GLU A 142 6.89 -5.44 41.02
C GLU A 142 7.32 -6.62 40.10
N GLN A 143 7.22 -7.86 40.58
CA GLN A 143 7.47 -9.07 39.77
C GLN A 143 6.44 -9.26 38.65
N LYS A 144 5.18 -8.92 38.91
CA LYS A 144 4.08 -9.07 37.97
C LYS A 144 4.05 -7.92 36.94
N ALA A 145 4.69 -6.78 37.24
CA ALA A 145 4.95 -5.74 36.24
C ALA A 145 6.00 -6.18 35.20
N ALA A 146 7.00 -6.97 35.61
CA ALA A 146 7.95 -7.59 34.68
C ALA A 146 7.28 -8.66 33.81
N GLU A 147 6.40 -9.48 34.39
CA GLU A 147 5.60 -10.47 33.65
C GLU A 147 4.65 -9.82 32.63
N LEU A 148 4.00 -8.71 33.00
CA LEU A 148 3.15 -7.93 32.10
C LEU A 148 3.93 -7.32 30.93
N ARG A 149 5.18 -6.90 31.15
CA ARG A 149 6.05 -6.40 30.07
C ARG A 149 6.37 -7.51 29.07
N LEU A 150 6.73 -8.70 29.55
CA LEU A 150 6.98 -9.86 28.69
C LEU A 150 5.74 -10.24 27.90
N LEU A 151 4.58 -10.31 28.56
CA LEU A 151 3.31 -10.61 27.89
C LEU A 151 2.97 -9.57 26.82
N ASN A 152 3.24 -8.29 27.07
CA ASN A 152 3.02 -7.23 26.09
C ASN A 152 3.97 -7.34 24.89
N ASP A 153 5.24 -7.68 25.14
CA ASP A 153 6.21 -7.94 24.07
C ASP A 153 5.76 -9.12 23.20
N ASP A 154 5.28 -10.22 23.81
CA ASP A 154 4.69 -11.37 23.11
C ASP A 154 3.47 -10.98 22.27
N PHE A 155 2.59 -10.12 22.80
CA PHE A 155 1.43 -9.62 22.06
C PHE A 155 1.83 -8.81 20.82
N ILE A 156 2.82 -7.93 20.96
CA ILE A 156 3.31 -7.10 19.85
C ILE A 156 3.98 -7.99 18.79
N GLU A 157 4.78 -8.98 19.19
CA GLU A 157 5.39 -9.93 18.27
C GLU A 157 4.32 -10.73 17.52
N ALA A 158 3.31 -11.23 18.22
CA ALA A 158 2.19 -11.93 17.62
C ALA A 158 1.42 -11.04 16.62
N GLU A 159 1.22 -9.76 16.94
CA GLU A 159 0.58 -8.78 16.06
C GLU A 159 1.40 -8.56 14.78
N ILE A 160 2.72 -8.37 14.90
CA ILE A 160 3.63 -8.23 13.75
C ILE A 160 3.58 -9.47 12.86
N VAL A 161 3.67 -10.65 13.46
CA VAL A 161 3.61 -11.93 12.73
C VAL A 161 2.27 -12.09 12.04
N LEU A 162 1.17 -11.79 12.72
CA LEU A 162 -0.19 -11.83 12.17
C LEU A 162 -0.32 -10.91 10.95
N LYS A 163 0.10 -9.65 11.06
CA LYS A 163 0.05 -8.69 9.94
C LYS A 163 0.92 -9.11 8.76
N ASN A 164 2.10 -9.67 9.03
CA ASN A 164 2.97 -10.19 7.98
C ASN A 164 2.35 -11.42 7.28
N LEU A 165 1.75 -12.32 8.06
CA LEU A 165 1.04 -13.50 7.53
C LEU A 165 -0.19 -13.08 6.74
N GLU A 166 -1.00 -12.15 7.24
CA GLU A 166 -2.15 -11.58 6.55
C GLU A 166 -1.72 -10.96 5.21
N PHE A 167 -0.66 -10.16 5.21
CA PHE A 167 -0.10 -9.58 4.00
C PHE A 167 0.36 -10.66 3.00
N ALA A 168 1.05 -11.71 3.48
CA ALA A 168 1.47 -12.83 2.65
C ALA A 168 0.27 -13.60 2.08
N GLN A 169 -0.77 -13.85 2.89
CA GLN A 169 -2.01 -14.50 2.48
C GLN A 169 -2.76 -13.67 1.43
N GLN A 170 -2.91 -12.36 1.65
CA GLN A 170 -3.52 -11.44 0.69
C GLN A 170 -2.77 -11.46 -0.65
N ARG A 171 -1.43 -11.52 -0.64
CA ARG A 171 -0.62 -11.63 -1.87
C ARG A 171 -0.80 -12.99 -2.54
N ALA A 172 -0.81 -14.08 -1.79
CA ALA A 172 -1.05 -15.41 -2.34
C ALA A 172 -2.44 -15.49 -2.99
N ALA A 173 -3.48 -14.99 -2.32
CA ALA A 173 -4.83 -14.90 -2.87
C ALA A 173 -4.88 -14.04 -4.13
N ARG A 174 -4.18 -12.89 -4.14
CA ARG A 174 -4.08 -12.03 -5.33
C ARG A 174 -3.40 -12.75 -6.49
N LEU A 175 -2.32 -13.50 -6.26
CA LEU A 175 -1.63 -14.27 -7.30
C LEU A 175 -2.52 -15.36 -7.90
N VAL A 176 -3.17 -16.17 -7.06
CA VAL A 176 -4.10 -17.20 -7.53
C VAL A 176 -5.24 -16.57 -8.34
N LYS A 177 -5.78 -15.44 -7.87
CA LYS A 177 -6.81 -14.69 -8.60
C LYS A 177 -6.30 -14.21 -9.97
N LEU A 178 -5.06 -13.73 -10.06
CA LEU A 178 -4.47 -13.31 -11.35
C LEU A 178 -4.29 -14.49 -12.31
N GLN A 179 -3.91 -15.66 -11.80
CA GLN A 179 -3.79 -16.89 -12.60
C GLN A 179 -5.14 -17.33 -13.17
N ASP A 180 -6.20 -17.24 -12.36
CA ASP A 180 -7.56 -17.57 -12.79
C ASP A 180 -8.08 -16.56 -13.83
N LEU A 181 -7.96 -15.24 -13.55
CA LEU A 181 -8.28 -14.17 -14.51
C LEU A 181 -7.56 -14.36 -15.85
N PHE A 182 -6.27 -14.73 -15.81
CA PHE A 182 -5.45 -14.87 -17.01
C PHE A 182 -6.02 -15.90 -17.98
N THR A 183 -6.61 -16.98 -17.49
CA THR A 183 -7.20 -18.02 -18.35
C THR A 183 -8.34 -17.44 -19.20
N PHE A 184 -9.21 -16.63 -18.59
CA PHE A 184 -10.30 -15.96 -19.29
C PHE A 184 -9.79 -14.89 -20.25
N GLU A 185 -8.73 -14.19 -19.88
CA GLU A 185 -8.17 -13.12 -20.70
C GLU A 185 -7.41 -13.65 -21.90
N PHE A 186 -6.69 -14.75 -21.73
CA PHE A 186 -6.06 -15.47 -22.82
C PHE A 186 -7.13 -15.98 -23.79
N ALA A 187 -8.21 -16.60 -23.30
CA ALA A 187 -9.33 -17.02 -24.13
C ALA A 187 -9.96 -15.84 -24.88
N ALA A 188 -10.24 -14.73 -24.20
CA ALA A 188 -10.82 -13.54 -24.81
C ALA A 188 -9.88 -12.94 -25.87
N GLY A 189 -8.58 -12.82 -25.58
CA GLY A 189 -7.58 -12.31 -26.50
C GLY A 189 -7.38 -13.22 -27.72
N ALA A 190 -7.37 -14.53 -27.53
CA ALA A 190 -7.30 -15.50 -28.62
C ALA A 190 -8.54 -15.44 -29.52
N THR A 191 -9.74 -15.40 -28.93
CA THR A 191 -10.99 -15.26 -29.70
C THR A 191 -11.01 -13.96 -30.50
N MET A 192 -10.60 -12.84 -29.88
CA MET A 192 -10.50 -11.55 -30.55
C MET A 192 -9.49 -11.58 -31.71
N ALA A 193 -8.31 -12.18 -31.51
CA ALA A 193 -7.32 -12.33 -32.57
C ALA A 193 -7.85 -13.17 -33.74
N CYS A 194 -8.54 -14.28 -33.48
CA CYS A 194 -9.19 -15.10 -34.50
C CYS A 194 -10.24 -14.30 -35.30
N ILE A 195 -11.09 -13.51 -34.63
CA ILE A 195 -12.10 -12.67 -35.27
C ILE A 195 -11.43 -11.61 -36.16
N LEU A 196 -10.38 -10.95 -35.67
CA LEU A 196 -9.64 -9.93 -36.44
C LEU A 196 -8.96 -10.54 -37.68
N LEU A 197 -8.35 -11.72 -37.55
CA LEU A 197 -7.75 -12.44 -38.67
C LEU A 197 -8.81 -12.88 -39.69
N ALA A 198 -9.94 -13.41 -39.23
CA ALA A 198 -11.06 -13.80 -40.09
C ALA A 198 -11.61 -12.58 -40.84
N ALA A 199 -11.88 -11.47 -40.14
CA ALA A 199 -12.36 -10.22 -40.73
C ALA A 199 -11.35 -9.63 -41.74
N GLY A 200 -10.05 -9.66 -41.42
CA GLY A 200 -8.99 -9.23 -42.33
C GLY A 200 -8.89 -10.09 -43.59
N SER A 201 -9.09 -11.40 -43.46
CA SER A 201 -9.09 -12.32 -44.61
C SER A 201 -10.28 -12.08 -45.55
N ILE A 202 -11.47 -11.83 -44.99
CA ILE A 202 -12.71 -11.58 -45.75
C ILE A 202 -12.64 -10.21 -46.44
N THR A 203 -12.21 -9.17 -45.73
CA THR A 203 -12.17 -7.79 -46.25
C THR A 203 -10.92 -7.49 -47.10
N LYS A 204 -9.94 -8.40 -47.12
CA LYS A 204 -8.61 -8.25 -47.74
C LYS A 204 -7.83 -7.00 -47.28
N ARG A 205 -8.16 -6.46 -46.11
CA ARG A 205 -7.46 -5.31 -45.50
C ARG A 205 -6.42 -5.79 -44.50
N LYS A 206 -5.20 -5.28 -44.62
CA LYS A 206 -4.08 -5.63 -43.72
C LYS A 206 -4.17 -4.90 -42.36
N ASP A 207 -5.01 -3.87 -42.28
CA ASP A 207 -5.15 -3.01 -41.10
C ASP A 207 -5.68 -3.76 -39.87
N TYR A 208 -6.40 -4.88 -40.07
CA TYR A 208 -6.89 -5.73 -38.98
C TYR A 208 -5.79 -6.46 -38.21
N ALA A 209 -4.56 -6.52 -38.75
CA ALA A 209 -3.40 -7.07 -38.04
C ALA A 209 -2.82 -6.09 -37.00
N ILE A 210 -3.05 -4.79 -37.16
CA ILE A 210 -2.51 -3.73 -36.29
C ILE A 210 -2.92 -3.93 -34.82
N PRO A 211 -4.20 -4.18 -34.46
CA PRO A 211 -4.61 -4.40 -33.07
C PRO A 211 -4.14 -5.72 -32.45
N ILE A 212 -3.59 -6.66 -33.23
CA ILE A 212 -3.10 -7.95 -32.69
C ILE A 212 -1.83 -7.76 -31.85
N ALA A 213 -0.94 -6.87 -32.28
CA ALA A 213 0.31 -6.58 -31.56
C ALA A 213 0.09 -6.10 -30.10
N PRO A 214 -0.76 -5.08 -29.82
CA PRO A 214 -1.03 -4.67 -28.44
C PRO A 214 -1.79 -5.74 -27.64
N LEU A 215 -2.62 -6.58 -28.27
CA LEU A 215 -3.27 -7.71 -27.59
C LEU A 215 -2.25 -8.74 -27.10
N VAL A 216 -1.31 -9.14 -27.97
CA VAL A 216 -0.24 -10.09 -27.62
C VAL A 216 0.66 -9.51 -26.53
N MET A 217 1.02 -8.23 -26.65
CA MET A 217 1.85 -7.56 -25.66
C MET A 217 1.15 -7.45 -24.29
N GLY A 218 -0.13 -7.08 -24.28
CA GLY A 218 -0.94 -7.04 -23.07
C GLY A 218 -1.05 -8.42 -22.42
N LEU A 219 -1.30 -9.47 -23.20
CA LEU A 219 -1.30 -10.85 -22.68
C LEU A 219 0.06 -11.27 -22.11
N GLY A 220 1.16 -10.90 -22.76
CA GLY A 220 2.51 -11.20 -22.27
C GLY A 220 2.79 -10.57 -20.90
N TYR A 221 2.43 -9.29 -20.72
CA TYR A 221 2.55 -8.62 -19.42
C TYR A 221 1.70 -9.29 -18.33
N ARG A 222 0.47 -9.70 -18.66
CA ARG A 222 -0.43 -10.35 -17.70
C ARG A 222 0.01 -11.77 -17.36
N TYR A 223 0.61 -12.47 -18.32
CA TYR A 223 1.25 -13.76 -18.09
C TYR A 223 2.42 -13.62 -17.11
N ASP A 224 3.31 -12.65 -17.32
CA ASP A 224 4.45 -12.40 -16.42
C ASP A 224 3.97 -12.07 -15.00
N ASN A 225 2.92 -11.26 -14.85
CA ASN A 225 2.34 -10.97 -13.54
C ASN A 225 1.68 -12.17 -12.84
N ALA A 226 1.12 -13.13 -13.60
CA ALA A 226 0.39 -14.27 -13.04
C ALA A 226 1.29 -15.49 -12.76
N PHE A 227 2.23 -15.77 -13.66
CA PHE A 227 3.08 -16.96 -13.64
C PHE A 227 4.58 -16.66 -13.54
N GLY A 228 4.98 -15.41 -13.79
CA GLY A 228 6.37 -14.99 -13.74
C GLY A 228 6.88 -14.62 -12.34
N ASP A 229 8.13 -14.15 -12.32
CA ASP A 229 8.86 -13.81 -11.11
C ASP A 229 8.68 -12.34 -10.69
N THR A 230 7.74 -11.61 -11.30
CA THR A 230 7.45 -10.19 -10.99
C THR A 230 7.27 -9.95 -9.49
N HIS A 231 6.61 -10.88 -8.78
CA HIS A 231 6.38 -10.79 -7.35
C HIS A 231 7.67 -10.86 -6.50
N LYS A 232 8.71 -11.57 -6.99
CA LYS A 232 10.04 -11.65 -6.36
C LYS A 232 10.85 -10.39 -6.67
N VAL A 233 10.85 -9.96 -7.92
CA VAL A 233 11.53 -8.74 -8.36
C VAL A 233 11.00 -7.50 -7.62
N VAL A 234 9.68 -7.38 -7.48
CA VAL A 234 9.05 -6.30 -6.71
C VAL A 234 9.45 -6.36 -5.23
N ARG A 235 9.57 -7.55 -4.65
CA ARG A 235 10.03 -7.73 -3.27
C ARG A 235 11.48 -7.28 -3.10
N GLU A 236 12.37 -7.72 -3.97
CA GLU A 236 13.80 -7.37 -3.94
C GLU A 236 14.01 -5.87 -4.12
N ASN A 237 13.29 -5.25 -5.07
CA ASN A 237 13.32 -3.80 -5.29
C ASN A 237 12.79 -3.03 -4.07
N ALA A 238 11.73 -3.52 -3.42
CA ALA A 238 11.21 -2.91 -2.20
C ALA A 238 12.21 -3.02 -1.03
N GLU A 239 12.85 -4.17 -0.86
CA GLU A 239 13.90 -4.37 0.14
C GLU A 239 15.12 -3.47 -0.12
N ALA A 240 15.51 -3.28 -1.38
CA ALA A 240 16.57 -2.35 -1.75
C ALA A 240 16.22 -0.88 -1.41
N LEU A 241 14.97 -0.46 -1.68
CA LEU A 241 14.47 0.87 -1.30
C LEU A 241 14.48 1.08 0.22
N LEU A 242 14.08 0.06 0.98
CA LEU A 242 14.10 0.11 2.45
C LEU A 242 15.53 0.21 2.99
N LYS A 243 16.49 -0.53 2.43
CA LYS A 243 17.91 -0.44 2.83
C LYS A 243 18.53 0.90 2.47
N ALA A 244 18.10 1.52 1.38
CA ALA A 244 18.58 2.83 0.93
C ALA A 244 18.01 4.01 1.75
N ASN A 245 17.02 3.79 2.63
CA ASN A 245 16.30 4.83 3.39
C ASN A 245 15.86 6.00 2.49
N ASP A 246 15.25 5.68 1.34
CA ASP A 246 14.79 6.67 0.36
C ASP A 246 13.78 7.63 1.01
N GLU A 247 13.98 8.95 0.83
CA GLU A 247 13.12 9.99 1.41
C GLU A 247 11.67 9.90 0.94
N ARG A 248 11.42 9.26 -0.21
CA ARG A 248 10.07 9.03 -0.76
C ARG A 248 9.23 8.07 0.07
N LEU A 249 9.85 7.36 1.01
CA LEU A 249 9.16 6.43 1.89
C LEU A 249 8.62 7.12 3.16
N LYS A 250 8.95 8.39 3.39
CA LYS A 250 8.45 9.17 4.53
C LYS A 250 6.92 9.16 4.54
N MET A 251 6.34 9.04 5.74
CA MET A 251 4.89 9.07 5.92
C MET A 251 4.31 10.47 5.71
N VAL A 252 3.06 10.51 5.23
CA VAL A 252 2.31 11.76 5.05
C VAL A 252 2.10 12.36 6.44
N GLY A 253 2.87 13.41 6.72
CA GLY A 253 2.72 14.26 7.89
C GLY A 253 3.60 13.84 9.06
N GLY A 254 4.60 13.02 8.78
CA GLY A 254 5.56 12.53 9.77
C GLY A 254 5.05 11.30 10.54
N PRO A 255 5.86 10.79 11.49
CA PRO A 255 5.42 9.74 12.38
C PRO A 255 4.26 10.26 13.22
N LEU A 256 3.12 9.57 13.18
CA LEU A 256 2.01 9.80 14.10
C LEU A 256 2.53 9.83 15.54
N THR A 257 2.06 10.78 16.35
CA THR A 257 2.46 10.87 17.76
C THR A 257 1.26 10.76 18.69
N LEU A 258 1.48 10.30 19.93
CA LEU A 258 0.41 10.26 20.95
C LEU A 258 -0.32 11.61 21.12
N LYS A 259 0.44 12.71 21.02
CA LYS A 259 -0.12 14.07 21.11
C LYS A 259 -1.18 14.35 20.04
N GLU A 260 -0.98 13.84 18.83
CA GLU A 260 -1.94 14.01 17.73
C GLU A 260 -3.19 13.16 17.94
N ILE A 261 -3.03 11.94 18.48
CA ILE A 261 -4.13 11.04 18.82
C ILE A 261 -5.00 11.65 19.93
N ASP A 262 -4.37 12.16 20.99
CA ASP A 262 -5.08 12.81 22.10
C ASP A 262 -5.83 14.06 21.61
N ALA A 263 -5.18 14.89 20.78
CA ALA A 263 -5.82 16.07 20.19
C ALA A 263 -7.00 15.72 19.29
N TYR A 264 -6.94 14.61 18.54
CA TYR A 264 -8.07 14.11 17.75
C TYR A 264 -9.19 13.59 18.65
N ARG A 265 -8.86 12.82 19.69
CA ARG A 265 -9.84 12.29 20.64
C ARG A 265 -10.62 13.40 21.34
N GLU A 266 -9.96 14.47 21.77
CA GLU A 266 -10.60 15.62 22.41
C GLU A 266 -11.59 16.35 21.50
N ARG A 267 -11.39 16.33 20.19
CA ARG A 267 -12.29 16.95 19.20
C ARG A 267 -13.52 16.11 18.90
N HIS A 268 -13.44 14.77 18.95
CA HIS A 268 -14.49 13.88 18.47
C HIS A 268 -15.27 13.12 19.55
N PHE A 269 -14.73 12.99 20.77
CA PHE A 269 -15.33 12.15 21.82
C PHE A 269 -15.59 12.89 23.14
N ARG A 270 -15.66 14.22 23.12
CA ARG A 270 -16.16 15.00 24.27
C ARG A 270 -17.66 15.21 24.19
#